data_AF-A0A7S1DZK8-F1
#
_entry.id   AF-A0A7S1DZK8-F1
#
_cell.length_a   1.000
_cell.length_b   1.000
_cell.length_c   1.000
_cell.angle_alpha   90.00
_cell.angle_beta   90.00
_cell.angle_gamma   90.00
#
_symmetry.space_group_name_H-M   'P 1'
#
loop_
_entity.id
_entity.type
_entity.pdbx_description
1 polymer ?
#
loop_
_entity_poly.entity_id
_entity_poly.type
_entity_poly.pdbx_seq_one_letter_code
_entity_poly.pdbx_strand_id
1 'polypeptide(L)'
;PLQAEQWRQIVSHPVIGHRVLRDLDGGAADLAELVLGHHERLDGFGYPRGLQGEQFAVATQTLAVAEWLTGLMDQGPAANIHASIATKLIPGEFGEPALELLRAAARASGTPPRLTETPGTLADALPQVLHVAEVLTRWRMVRGSFDVRLALASPELRALVALCRHRLQQLQASFTSAGLDAGAPEQLVDELADESPTLQLELLSLIREFHWRIGEMEREVLLRTHQMSPDDQTLVHSMIAALKGSLPVAA
;
A
#
# COMPACT_ATOMS: atom_id res chain seq x y z
N PRO A 1 7.53 -10.52 -7.91
CA PRO A 1 6.21 -10.39 -7.26
C PRO A 1 5.58 -11.77 -7.00
N LEU A 2 5.02 -12.00 -5.82
CA LEU A 2 4.31 -13.25 -5.50
C LEU A 2 3.00 -13.33 -6.31
N GLN A 3 2.68 -14.52 -6.83
CA GLN A 3 1.41 -14.77 -7.51
C GLN A 3 0.24 -14.67 -6.49
N ALA A 4 -0.96 -14.35 -6.96
CA ALA A 4 -2.14 -14.19 -6.09
C ALA A 4 -2.39 -15.43 -5.19
N GLU A 5 -2.09 -16.63 -5.68
CA GLU A 5 -2.16 -17.89 -4.93
C GLU A 5 -1.21 -17.93 -3.72
N GLN A 6 0.02 -17.42 -3.90
CA GLN A 6 1.04 -17.35 -2.86
C GLN A 6 0.70 -16.26 -1.83
N TRP A 7 0.06 -15.17 -2.26
CA TRP A 7 -0.45 -14.13 -1.36
C TRP A 7 -1.59 -14.64 -0.47
N ARG A 8 -2.47 -15.51 -0.97
CA ARG A 8 -3.54 -16.12 -0.15
C ARG A 8 -3.00 -16.94 1.02
N GLN A 9 -1.85 -17.61 0.83
CA GLN A 9 -1.18 -18.30 1.93
C GLN A 9 -0.66 -17.33 2.98
N ILE A 10 -0.09 -16.18 2.57
CA ILE A 10 0.37 -15.13 3.49
C ILE A 10 -0.80 -14.53 4.28
N VAL A 11 -1.92 -14.25 3.63
CA VAL A 11 -3.11 -13.65 4.26
C VAL A 11 -3.81 -14.60 5.24
N SER A 12 -3.51 -15.90 5.21
CA SER A 12 -4.15 -16.88 6.08
C SER A 12 -3.64 -16.84 7.53
N HIS A 13 -2.44 -16.33 7.80
CA HIS A 13 -1.83 -16.44 9.12
C HIS A 13 -2.56 -15.68 10.25
N PRO A 14 -3.20 -14.51 10.06
CA PRO A 14 -3.98 -13.88 11.12
C PRO A 14 -5.21 -14.71 11.49
N VAL A 15 -5.82 -15.37 10.49
CA VAL A 15 -6.97 -16.26 10.67
C VAL A 15 -6.56 -17.55 11.39
N ILE A 16 -5.43 -18.15 11.00
CA ILE A 16 -4.88 -19.34 11.65
C ILE A 16 -4.49 -19.02 13.10
N GLY A 17 -3.79 -17.91 13.32
CA GLY A 17 -3.37 -17.46 14.65
C GLY A 17 -4.56 -17.19 15.57
N HIS A 18 -5.60 -16.50 15.07
CA HIS A 18 -6.85 -16.29 15.80
C HIS A 18 -7.49 -17.61 16.24
N ARG A 19 -7.60 -18.57 15.32
CA ARG A 19 -8.18 -19.89 15.61
C ARG A 19 -7.40 -20.65 16.67
N VAL A 20 -6.07 -20.71 16.54
CA VAL A 20 -5.19 -21.37 17.52
C VAL A 20 -5.35 -20.75 18.90
N LEU A 21 -5.35 -19.41 18.99
CA LEU A 21 -5.48 -18.69 20.26
C LEU A 21 -6.87 -18.83 20.89
N ARG A 22 -7.92 -18.91 20.06
CA ARG A 22 -9.31 -19.12 20.52
C ARG A 22 -9.52 -20.46 21.20
N ASP A 23 -8.75 -21.47 20.77
CA ASP A 23 -8.81 -22.84 21.26
C ASP A 23 -7.96 -23.06 22.54
N LEU A 24 -7.18 -22.06 22.98
CA LEU A 24 -6.42 -22.13 24.23
C LEU A 24 -7.30 -21.83 25.46
N ASP A 25 -7.20 -22.69 26.46
CA ASP A 25 -7.82 -22.45 27.78
C ASP A 25 -7.19 -21.23 28.47
N GLY A 26 -8.03 -20.40 29.11
CA GLY A 26 -7.54 -19.27 29.94
C GLY A 26 -7.89 -17.86 29.46
N GLY A 27 -8.77 -17.70 28.46
CA GLY A 27 -9.34 -16.38 28.13
C GLY A 27 -8.53 -15.57 27.11
N ALA A 28 -7.86 -16.21 26.17
CA ALA A 28 -7.10 -15.53 25.10
C ALA A 28 -7.99 -14.93 23.98
N ALA A 29 -9.28 -14.70 24.21
CA ALA A 29 -10.20 -14.18 23.20
C ALA A 29 -9.78 -12.78 22.72
N ASP A 30 -9.40 -11.90 23.66
CA ASP A 30 -8.94 -10.55 23.33
C ASP A 30 -7.62 -10.59 22.55
N LEU A 31 -6.70 -11.47 22.94
CA LEU A 31 -5.44 -11.67 22.22
C LEU A 31 -5.67 -12.24 20.82
N ALA A 32 -6.61 -13.17 20.67
CA ALA A 32 -7.00 -13.69 19.37
C ALA A 32 -7.52 -12.57 18.46
N GLU A 33 -8.37 -11.67 18.95
CA GLU A 33 -8.84 -10.51 18.17
C GLU A 33 -7.72 -9.53 17.81
N LEU A 34 -6.74 -9.30 18.69
CA LEU A 34 -5.53 -8.54 18.34
C LEU A 34 -4.79 -9.19 17.16
N VAL A 35 -4.56 -10.50 17.26
CA VAL A 35 -3.87 -11.28 16.21
C VAL A 35 -4.70 -11.39 14.93
N LEU A 36 -6.03 -11.35 14.99
CA LEU A 36 -6.83 -11.34 13.77
C LEU A 36 -6.69 -10.01 13.01
N GLY A 37 -6.59 -8.91 13.74
CA GLY A 37 -6.63 -7.56 13.17
C GLY A 37 -5.28 -6.88 12.96
N HIS A 38 -4.14 -7.54 13.21
CA HIS A 38 -2.83 -6.88 13.14
C HIS A 38 -2.35 -6.53 11.72
N HIS A 39 -3.06 -6.93 10.66
CA HIS A 39 -2.84 -6.43 9.29
C HIS A 39 -3.96 -5.49 8.82
N GLU A 40 -4.87 -5.10 9.71
CA GLU A 40 -5.92 -4.12 9.42
C GLU A 40 -5.33 -2.70 9.41
N ARG A 41 -5.97 -1.83 8.62
CA ARG A 41 -5.54 -0.45 8.42
C ARG A 41 -6.75 0.46 8.50
N LEU A 42 -6.60 1.67 9.03
CA LEU A 42 -7.76 2.55 9.27
C LEU A 42 -8.47 2.98 7.99
N ASP A 43 -7.76 2.95 6.85
CA ASP A 43 -8.29 3.24 5.52
C ASP A 43 -9.11 2.08 4.91
N GLY A 44 -9.26 0.94 5.60
CA GLY A 44 -9.98 -0.22 5.10
C GLY A 44 -9.18 -1.09 4.14
N PHE A 45 -7.91 -0.76 3.90
CA PHE A 45 -7.05 -1.42 2.93
C PHE A 45 -6.21 -2.55 3.53
N GLY A 46 -6.49 -2.92 4.79
CA GLY A 46 -5.89 -4.06 5.49
C GLY A 46 -6.74 -5.33 5.43
N TYR A 47 -6.22 -6.44 5.95
CA TYR A 47 -6.84 -7.77 5.90
C TYR A 47 -6.84 -8.43 7.28
N PRO A 48 -7.67 -9.46 7.54
CA PRO A 48 -8.56 -10.17 6.62
C PRO A 48 -9.98 -9.60 6.48
N ARG A 49 -10.41 -8.67 7.34
CA ARG A 49 -11.79 -8.17 7.39
C ARG A 49 -11.96 -6.83 6.65
N GLY A 50 -10.90 -6.06 6.42
CA GLY A 50 -10.99 -4.77 5.73
C GLY A 50 -11.66 -3.71 6.60
N LEU A 51 -11.32 -3.70 7.89
CA LEU A 51 -11.91 -2.79 8.87
C LEU A 51 -11.45 -1.35 8.65
N GLN A 52 -12.31 -0.39 8.97
CA GLN A 52 -12.09 1.05 8.81
C GLN A 52 -12.24 1.78 10.14
N GLY A 53 -11.39 2.77 10.37
CA GLY A 53 -11.48 3.66 11.52
C GLY A 53 -11.61 2.91 12.85
N GLU A 54 -12.64 3.25 13.62
CA GLU A 54 -12.88 2.71 14.97
C GLU A 54 -13.48 1.28 14.99
N GLN A 55 -13.56 0.60 13.83
CA GLN A 55 -14.06 -0.78 13.76
C GLN A 55 -13.14 -1.81 14.45
N PHE A 56 -11.92 -1.42 14.83
CA PHE A 56 -11.01 -2.24 15.62
C PHE A 56 -10.35 -1.45 16.75
N ALA A 57 -10.09 -2.15 17.86
CA ALA A 57 -9.59 -1.56 19.10
C ALA A 57 -8.25 -0.85 18.90
N VAL A 58 -8.00 0.20 19.71
CA VAL A 58 -6.73 0.94 19.71
C VAL A 58 -5.53 0.02 19.95
N ALA A 59 -5.69 -1.04 20.75
CA ALA A 59 -4.65 -2.04 20.95
C ALA A 59 -4.31 -2.80 19.65
N THR A 60 -5.32 -3.16 18.85
CA THR A 60 -5.14 -3.79 17.52
C THR A 60 -4.45 -2.81 16.55
N GLN A 61 -4.87 -1.54 16.55
CA GLN A 61 -4.23 -0.48 15.75
C GLN A 61 -2.74 -0.31 16.10
N THR A 62 -2.42 -0.36 17.40
CA THR A 62 -1.04 -0.26 17.89
C THR A 62 -0.20 -1.44 17.42
N LEU A 63 -0.73 -2.67 17.52
CA LEU A 63 -0.05 -3.86 17.02
C LEU A 63 0.17 -3.82 15.51
N ALA A 64 -0.83 -3.35 14.74
CA ALA A 64 -0.73 -3.26 13.29
C ALA A 64 0.36 -2.30 12.83
N VAL A 65 0.52 -1.15 13.51
CA VAL A 65 1.59 -0.20 13.21
C VAL A 65 2.95 -0.79 13.59
N ALA A 66 3.04 -1.50 14.72
CA ALA A 66 4.28 -2.14 15.14
C ALA A 66 4.73 -3.23 14.15
N GLU A 67 3.82 -4.07 13.67
CA GLU A 67 4.10 -5.10 12.65
C GLU A 67 4.59 -4.46 11.34
N TRP A 68 3.85 -3.45 10.86
CA TRP A 68 4.23 -2.71 9.66
C TRP A 68 5.61 -2.06 9.78
N LEU A 69 5.91 -1.46 10.94
CA LEU A 69 7.21 -0.87 11.22
C LEU A 69 8.34 -1.88 11.23
N THR A 70 8.15 -3.04 11.88
CA THR A 70 9.14 -4.13 11.87
C THR A 70 9.43 -4.55 10.44
N GLY A 71 8.40 -4.71 9.61
CA GLY A 71 8.56 -5.03 8.19
C GLY A 71 9.34 -3.98 7.40
N LEU A 72 9.24 -2.70 7.75
CA LEU A 72 10.08 -1.63 7.17
C LEU A 72 11.52 -1.68 7.68
N MET A 73 11.73 -1.98 8.96
CA MET A 73 13.05 -2.12 9.56
C MET A 73 13.85 -3.27 8.96
N ASP A 74 13.18 -4.37 8.64
CA ASP A 74 13.78 -5.53 7.97
C ASP A 74 14.24 -5.23 6.52
N GLN A 75 13.75 -4.15 5.91
CA GLN A 75 14.14 -3.75 4.55
C GLN A 75 15.42 -2.91 4.47
N GLY A 76 16.00 -2.48 5.60
CA GLY A 76 17.34 -1.90 5.64
C GLY A 76 17.48 -0.58 6.42
N PRO A 77 18.64 0.09 6.31
CA PRO A 77 19.10 1.12 7.27
C PRO A 77 18.39 2.50 7.16
N ALA A 78 17.36 2.63 6.32
CA ALA A 78 16.60 3.87 6.11
C ALA A 78 15.12 3.76 6.53
N ALA A 79 14.78 2.80 7.39
CA ALA A 79 13.40 2.51 7.79
C ALA A 79 12.63 3.70 8.38
N ASN A 80 13.31 4.62 9.08
CA ASN A 80 12.70 5.84 9.63
C ASN A 80 12.28 6.84 8.53
N ILE A 81 13.14 7.03 7.51
CA ILE A 81 12.84 7.86 6.34
C ILE A 81 11.68 7.24 5.56
N HIS A 82 11.77 5.92 5.30
CA HIS A 82 10.73 5.19 4.62
C HIS A 82 9.39 5.27 5.37
N ALA A 83 9.37 5.03 6.68
CA ALA A 83 8.15 5.16 7.48
C ALA A 83 7.55 6.59 7.43
N SER A 84 8.40 7.62 7.45
CA SER A 84 7.95 9.01 7.30
C SER A 84 7.33 9.29 5.93
N ILE A 85 7.91 8.73 4.86
CA ILE A 85 7.39 8.88 3.50
C ILE A 85 6.06 8.13 3.36
N ALA A 86 6.03 6.86 3.76
CA ALA A 86 4.88 5.98 3.63
C ALA A 86 3.63 6.55 4.31
N THR A 87 3.78 7.07 5.54
CA THR A 87 2.67 7.70 6.29
C THR A 87 2.15 8.99 5.64
N LYS A 88 2.98 9.71 4.89
CA LYS A 88 2.57 10.93 4.16
C LYS A 88 1.87 10.62 2.84
N LEU A 89 2.22 9.50 2.19
CA LEU A 89 1.63 9.11 0.91
C LEU A 89 0.16 8.71 1.02
N ILE A 90 -0.23 8.10 2.15
CA ILE A 90 -1.61 7.66 2.40
C ILE A 90 -2.06 8.20 3.77
N PRO A 91 -2.45 9.48 3.84
CA PRO A 91 -3.01 10.04 5.05
C PRO A 91 -4.24 9.24 5.51
N GLY A 92 -4.30 8.92 6.80
CA GLY A 92 -5.39 8.15 7.38
C GLY A 92 -5.22 6.64 7.35
N GLU A 93 -4.10 6.11 6.83
CA GLU A 93 -3.75 4.69 6.97
C GLU A 93 -3.56 4.28 8.45
N PHE A 94 -2.92 5.16 9.22
CA PHE A 94 -2.60 4.98 10.64
C PHE A 94 -3.14 6.13 11.47
N GLY A 95 -3.52 5.84 12.71
CA GLY A 95 -4.12 6.81 13.63
C GLY A 95 -3.08 7.68 14.32
N GLU A 96 -3.52 8.82 14.87
CA GLU A 96 -2.60 9.79 15.51
C GLU A 96 -1.74 9.20 16.64
N PRO A 97 -2.26 8.33 17.54
CA PRO A 97 -1.42 7.74 18.58
C PRO A 97 -0.24 6.95 18.02
N ALA A 98 -0.45 6.25 16.92
CA ALA A 98 0.57 5.48 16.24
C ALA A 98 1.58 6.38 15.51
N LEU A 99 1.10 7.44 14.85
CA LEU A 99 1.95 8.45 14.22
C LEU A 99 2.81 9.19 15.23
N GLU A 100 2.31 9.44 16.44
CA GLU A 100 3.10 10.04 17.52
C GLU A 100 4.20 9.11 18.02
N LEU A 101 3.93 7.80 18.17
CA LEU A 101 4.95 6.81 18.49
C LEU A 101 6.06 6.77 17.43
N LEU A 102 5.68 6.79 16.16
CA LEU A 102 6.60 6.88 15.03
C LEU A 102 7.49 8.12 15.10
N ARG A 103 6.89 9.29 15.30
CA ARG A 103 7.62 10.56 15.44
C ARG A 103 8.55 10.54 16.65
N ALA A 104 8.10 9.98 17.77
CA ALA A 104 8.91 9.85 18.98
C ALA A 104 10.10 8.90 18.77
N ALA A 105 9.89 7.74 18.16
CA ALA A 105 10.94 6.80 17.82
C ALA A 105 11.97 7.41 16.84
N ALA A 106 11.49 8.12 15.82
CA ALA A 106 12.35 8.83 14.87
C ALA A 106 13.22 9.88 15.57
N ARG A 107 12.65 10.71 16.47
CA ARG A 107 13.41 11.69 17.27
C ARG A 107 14.45 11.03 18.18
N ALA A 108 14.07 9.94 18.85
CA ALA A 108 14.94 9.22 19.76
C ALA A 108 16.08 8.48 19.05
N SER A 109 15.84 8.04 17.81
CA SER A 109 16.83 7.29 17.05
C SER A 109 18.11 8.08 16.80
N GLY A 110 18.06 9.42 16.69
CA GLY A 110 19.19 10.37 16.71
C GLY A 110 20.35 10.09 15.75
N THR A 111 20.26 9.03 14.98
CA THR A 111 21.31 8.42 14.20
C THR A 111 20.98 8.75 12.76
N PRO A 112 21.79 9.58 12.07
CA PRO A 112 21.61 9.75 10.64
C PRO A 112 21.64 8.36 9.99
N PRO A 113 20.80 8.11 8.97
CA PRO A 113 20.75 6.81 8.29
C PRO A 113 22.17 6.40 7.94
N ARG A 114 22.60 5.25 8.46
CA ARG A 114 23.93 4.73 8.12
C ARG A 114 23.87 4.29 6.67
N LEU A 115 24.46 5.10 5.79
CA LEU A 115 24.74 4.79 4.38
C LEU A 115 25.79 3.67 4.27
N THR A 116 25.61 2.55 4.98
CA THR A 116 26.55 1.43 4.94
C THR A 116 26.28 0.49 3.77
N GLU A 117 25.10 0.56 3.18
CA GLU A 117 24.76 -0.09 1.92
C GLU A 117 24.53 1.01 0.89
N THR A 118 25.20 0.94 -0.26
CA THR A 118 24.86 1.78 -1.40
C THR A 118 23.43 1.43 -1.80
N PRO A 119 22.46 2.34 -1.59
CA PRO A 119 21.15 2.18 -2.20
C PRO A 119 21.39 2.05 -3.71
N GLY A 120 20.57 1.27 -4.42
CA GLY A 120 20.59 1.30 -5.88
C GLY A 120 20.51 2.76 -6.38
N THR A 121 20.99 3.01 -7.58
CA THR A 121 21.02 4.37 -8.14
C THR A 121 19.60 4.82 -8.54
N LEU A 122 19.38 6.14 -8.69
CA LEU A 122 18.12 6.64 -9.26
C LEU A 122 17.86 6.07 -10.67
N ALA A 123 18.93 5.80 -11.43
CA ALA A 123 18.85 5.12 -12.72
C ALA A 123 18.28 3.69 -12.59
N ASP A 124 18.65 2.95 -11.54
CA ASP A 124 18.10 1.61 -11.27
C ASP A 124 16.61 1.66 -10.90
N ALA A 125 16.13 2.80 -10.38
CA ALA A 125 14.74 3.00 -10.01
C ALA A 125 13.85 3.50 -11.16
N LEU A 126 14.43 3.96 -12.29
CA LEU A 126 13.69 4.51 -13.43
C LEU A 126 12.57 3.59 -13.95
N PRO A 127 12.75 2.26 -14.11
CA PRO A 127 11.66 1.38 -14.53
C PRO A 127 10.46 1.40 -13.57
N GLN A 128 10.69 1.58 -12.26
CA GLN A 128 9.63 1.65 -11.26
C GLN A 128 8.87 2.98 -11.36
N VAL A 129 9.58 4.10 -11.58
CA VAL A 129 8.97 5.42 -11.81
C VAL A 129 8.08 5.39 -13.05
N LEU A 130 8.61 4.88 -14.16
CA LEU A 130 7.87 4.75 -15.42
C LEU A 130 6.60 3.90 -15.24
N HIS A 131 6.71 2.77 -14.54
CA HIS A 131 5.56 1.92 -14.25
C HIS A 131 4.49 2.64 -13.42
N VAL A 132 4.88 3.34 -12.35
CA VAL A 132 3.96 4.11 -11.50
C VAL A 132 3.28 5.20 -12.31
N ALA A 133 4.04 5.99 -13.07
CA ALA A 133 3.53 7.07 -13.91
C ALA A 133 2.54 6.55 -14.98
N GLU A 134 2.83 5.40 -15.57
CA GLU A 134 1.97 4.76 -16.56
C GLU A 134 0.63 4.33 -15.94
N VAL A 135 0.67 3.61 -14.81
CA VAL A 135 -0.54 3.16 -14.10
C VAL A 135 -1.41 4.34 -13.70
N LEU A 136 -0.82 5.38 -13.12
CA LEU A 136 -1.53 6.60 -12.70
C LEU A 136 -2.12 7.36 -13.90
N THR A 137 -1.40 7.44 -15.03
CA THR A 137 -1.92 8.03 -16.27
C THR A 137 -3.08 7.23 -16.82
N ARG A 138 -2.97 5.90 -16.90
CA ARG A 138 -4.06 5.03 -17.37
C ARG A 138 -5.28 5.14 -16.45
N TRP A 139 -5.08 5.18 -15.13
CA TRP A 139 -6.15 5.42 -14.17
C TRP A 139 -6.93 6.69 -14.49
N ARG A 140 -6.26 7.82 -14.74
CA ARG A 140 -6.93 9.08 -15.11
C ARG A 140 -7.79 8.94 -16.37
N MET A 141 -7.32 8.17 -17.35
CA MET A 141 -8.02 7.94 -18.61
C MET A 141 -9.25 7.02 -18.44
N VAL A 142 -9.14 5.96 -17.64
CA VAL A 142 -10.17 4.90 -17.59
C VAL A 142 -11.09 4.98 -16.37
N ARG A 143 -10.84 5.85 -15.40
CA ARG A 143 -11.57 5.86 -14.12
C ARG A 143 -13.09 5.96 -14.23
N GLY A 144 -13.60 6.66 -15.25
CA GLY A 144 -15.05 6.83 -15.50
C GLY A 144 -15.65 5.78 -16.44
N SER A 145 -14.85 5.02 -17.18
CA SER A 145 -15.37 4.09 -18.20
C SER A 145 -16.11 2.88 -17.62
N PHE A 146 -15.95 2.63 -16.32
CA PHE A 146 -16.57 1.52 -15.61
C PHE A 146 -17.81 1.90 -14.81
N ASP A 147 -18.21 3.18 -14.74
CA ASP A 147 -19.26 3.64 -13.82
C ASP A 147 -20.61 2.94 -14.03
N VAL A 148 -21.02 2.74 -15.29
CA VAL A 148 -22.28 2.03 -15.61
C VAL A 148 -22.22 0.56 -15.17
N ARG A 149 -21.10 -0.13 -15.45
CA ARG A 149 -20.92 -1.53 -15.05
C ARG A 149 -20.84 -1.67 -13.52
N LEU A 150 -20.17 -0.73 -12.85
CA LEU A 150 -20.08 -0.69 -11.39
C LEU A 150 -21.42 -0.40 -10.73
N ALA A 151 -22.30 0.40 -11.34
CA ALA A 151 -23.63 0.64 -10.81
C ALA A 151 -24.45 -0.66 -10.68
N LEU A 152 -24.20 -1.63 -11.56
CA LEU A 152 -24.84 -2.95 -11.59
C LEU A 152 -24.13 -4.01 -10.74
N ALA A 153 -22.92 -3.71 -10.25
CA ALA A 153 -22.13 -4.64 -9.45
C ALA A 153 -22.67 -4.81 -8.02
N SER A 154 -22.17 -5.83 -7.32
CA SER A 154 -22.50 -6.07 -5.91
C SER A 154 -22.13 -4.87 -5.01
N PRO A 155 -22.86 -4.66 -3.90
CA PRO A 155 -22.49 -3.65 -2.90
C PRO A 155 -21.05 -3.77 -2.41
N GLU A 156 -20.58 -5.00 -2.24
CA GLU A 156 -19.23 -5.34 -1.78
C GLU A 156 -18.18 -4.89 -2.80
N LEU A 157 -18.38 -5.19 -4.10
CA LEU A 157 -17.47 -4.73 -5.14
C LEU A 157 -17.47 -3.20 -5.25
N ARG A 158 -18.64 -2.55 -5.19
CA ARG A 158 -18.72 -1.08 -5.23
C ARG A 158 -17.96 -0.43 -4.09
N ALA A 159 -18.07 -0.96 -2.86
CA ALA A 159 -17.34 -0.47 -1.71
C ALA A 159 -15.82 -0.65 -1.88
N LEU A 160 -15.37 -1.83 -2.32
CA LEU A 160 -13.96 -2.10 -2.58
C LEU A 160 -13.38 -1.18 -3.66
N VAL A 161 -14.10 -0.99 -4.76
CA VAL A 161 -13.67 -0.08 -5.83
C VAL A 161 -13.59 1.35 -5.32
N ALA A 162 -14.57 1.82 -4.53
CA ALA A 162 -14.53 3.16 -3.94
C ALA A 162 -13.25 3.38 -3.10
N LEU A 163 -12.83 2.39 -2.30
CA LEU A 163 -11.56 2.44 -1.55
C LEU A 163 -10.35 2.55 -2.49
N CYS A 164 -10.31 1.73 -3.54
CA CYS A 164 -9.23 1.77 -4.52
C CYS A 164 -9.16 3.12 -5.25
N ARG A 165 -10.32 3.69 -5.61
CA ARG A 165 -10.41 5.02 -6.25
C ARG A 165 -9.84 6.11 -5.35
N HIS A 166 -10.22 6.10 -4.07
CA HIS A 166 -9.71 7.05 -3.09
C HIS A 166 -8.18 6.96 -2.97
N ARG A 167 -7.66 5.74 -2.83
CA ARG A 167 -6.22 5.48 -2.68
C ARG A 167 -5.42 5.86 -3.92
N LEU A 168 -5.89 5.52 -5.12
CA LEU A 168 -5.28 5.96 -6.39
C LEU A 168 -5.28 7.48 -6.51
N GLN A 169 -6.32 8.16 -6.02
CA GLN A 169 -6.38 9.63 -6.04
C GLN A 169 -5.36 10.26 -5.08
N GLN A 170 -5.18 9.69 -3.87
CA GLN A 170 -4.14 10.14 -2.92
C GLN A 170 -2.73 9.90 -3.47
N LEU A 171 -2.49 8.73 -4.05
CA LEU A 171 -1.20 8.40 -4.69
C LEU A 171 -0.92 9.33 -5.87
N GLN A 172 -1.90 9.60 -6.74
CA GLN A 172 -1.75 10.55 -7.83
C GLN A 172 -1.38 11.95 -7.32
N ALA A 173 -2.09 12.46 -6.32
CA ALA A 173 -1.83 13.79 -5.76
C ALA A 173 -0.42 13.87 -5.16
N SER A 174 0.00 12.83 -4.44
CA SER A 174 1.34 12.76 -3.84
C SER A 174 2.45 12.63 -4.89
N PHE A 175 2.21 11.84 -5.94
CA PHE A 175 3.15 11.67 -7.04
C PHE A 175 3.38 12.98 -7.80
N THR A 176 2.30 13.72 -8.07
CA THR A 176 2.35 15.06 -8.67
C THR A 176 3.03 16.07 -7.76
N SER A 177 2.70 16.09 -6.46
CA SER A 177 3.32 17.02 -5.51
C SER A 177 4.81 16.77 -5.31
N ALA A 178 5.29 15.55 -5.53
CA ALA A 178 6.70 15.21 -5.49
C ALA A 178 7.45 15.56 -6.79
N GLY A 179 6.74 16.04 -7.82
CA GLY A 179 7.33 16.36 -9.13
C GLY A 179 7.70 15.14 -9.97
N LEU A 180 7.30 13.93 -9.56
CA LEU A 180 7.65 12.69 -10.26
C LEU A 180 6.89 12.51 -11.59
N ASP A 181 5.88 13.34 -11.86
CA ASP A 181 5.16 13.42 -13.14
C ASP A 181 5.52 14.65 -13.98
N ALA A 182 6.48 15.47 -13.53
CA ALA A 182 6.95 16.63 -14.28
C ALA A 182 7.92 16.18 -15.38
N GLY A 183 7.62 16.49 -16.64
CA GLY A 183 8.50 16.20 -17.78
C GLY A 183 8.55 14.73 -18.18
N ALA A 184 9.69 14.32 -18.75
CA ALA A 184 10.00 12.92 -19.02
C ALA A 184 10.74 12.33 -17.81
N PRO A 185 10.28 11.22 -17.19
CA PRO A 185 10.90 10.65 -15.97
C PRO A 185 12.40 10.38 -16.09
N GLU A 186 12.90 10.17 -17.30
CA GLU A 186 14.33 10.06 -17.61
C GLU A 186 15.10 11.34 -17.30
N GLN A 187 14.54 12.50 -17.65
CA GLN A 187 15.15 13.81 -17.39
C GLN A 187 15.22 14.10 -15.89
N LEU A 188 14.21 13.68 -15.14
CA LEU A 188 14.18 13.82 -13.69
C LEU A 188 15.29 13.00 -13.02
N VAL A 189 15.56 11.79 -13.52
CA VAL A 189 16.67 10.96 -13.03
C VAL A 189 18.01 11.62 -13.31
N ASP A 190 18.19 12.20 -14.49
CA ASP A 190 19.43 12.90 -14.87
C ASP A 190 19.64 14.18 -14.03
N GLU A 191 18.59 14.98 -13.83
CA GLU A 191 18.65 16.21 -13.02
C GLU A 191 18.97 15.93 -11.55
N LEU A 192 18.50 14.81 -11.02
CA LEU A 192 18.67 14.45 -9.61
C LEU A 192 19.88 13.54 -9.35
N ALA A 193 20.64 13.15 -10.38
CA ALA A 193 21.80 12.27 -10.25
C ALA A 193 22.94 12.90 -9.41
N ASP A 194 23.06 14.22 -9.46
CA ASP A 194 24.10 14.99 -8.76
C ASP A 194 23.65 15.57 -7.40
N GLU A 195 22.41 15.28 -6.98
CA GLU A 195 21.86 15.77 -5.72
C GLU A 195 22.47 15.09 -4.48
N SER A 196 22.23 15.68 -3.30
CA SER A 196 22.79 15.16 -2.05
C SER A 196 22.43 13.68 -1.79
N PRO A 197 23.33 12.86 -1.21
CA PRO A 197 23.05 11.45 -0.91
C PRO A 197 21.79 11.21 -0.07
N THR A 198 21.45 12.15 0.82
CA THR A 198 20.24 12.09 1.64
C THR A 198 18.98 12.28 0.79
N LEU A 199 18.98 13.23 -0.15
CA LEU A 199 17.85 13.43 -1.06
C LEU A 199 17.67 12.24 -2.00
N GLN A 200 18.76 11.67 -2.52
CA GLN A 200 18.71 10.46 -3.35
C GLN A 200 18.07 9.28 -2.58
N LEU A 201 18.47 9.07 -1.32
CA LEU A 201 17.86 8.08 -0.44
C LEU A 201 16.35 8.28 -0.23
N GLU A 202 15.93 9.52 0.01
CA GLU A 202 14.52 9.87 0.20
C GLU A 202 13.71 9.56 -1.07
N LEU A 203 14.22 9.95 -2.24
CA LEU A 203 13.58 9.69 -3.53
C LEU A 203 13.49 8.20 -3.84
N LEU A 204 14.56 7.43 -3.61
CA LEU A 204 14.54 5.98 -3.80
C LEU A 204 13.53 5.29 -2.89
N SER A 205 13.41 5.77 -1.64
CA SER A 205 12.42 5.27 -0.69
C SER A 205 11.00 5.61 -1.13
N LEU A 206 10.80 6.84 -1.64
CA LEU A 206 9.53 7.31 -2.21
C LEU A 206 9.09 6.48 -3.42
N ILE A 207 9.99 6.25 -4.38
CA ILE A 207 9.71 5.47 -5.59
C ILE A 207 9.37 4.03 -5.24
N ARG A 208 10.18 3.41 -4.37
CA ARG A 208 9.95 2.04 -3.88
C ARG A 208 8.58 1.92 -3.23
N GLU A 209 8.21 2.91 -2.41
CA GLU A 209 6.94 2.93 -1.72
C GLU A 209 5.77 3.07 -2.70
N PHE A 210 5.82 4.00 -3.66
CA PHE A 210 4.79 4.09 -4.70
C PHE A 210 4.60 2.77 -5.45
N HIS A 211 5.70 2.16 -5.87
CA HIS A 211 5.67 0.89 -6.59
C HIS A 211 5.03 -0.21 -5.72
N TRP A 212 5.42 -0.29 -4.45
CA TRP A 212 4.86 -1.24 -3.49
C TRP A 212 3.36 -1.05 -3.28
N ARG A 213 2.88 0.20 -3.12
CA ARG A 213 1.46 0.53 -2.92
C ARG A 213 0.58 0.17 -4.11
N ILE A 214 1.07 0.39 -5.33
CA ILE A 214 0.36 -0.05 -6.55
C ILE A 214 0.21 -1.57 -6.56
N GLY A 215 1.31 -2.30 -6.28
CA GLY A 215 1.28 -3.75 -6.22
C GLY A 215 0.41 -4.30 -5.09
N GLU A 216 0.42 -3.67 -3.92
CA GLU A 216 -0.44 -4.02 -2.77
C GLU A 216 -1.91 -3.90 -3.15
N MET A 217 -2.29 -2.82 -3.83
CA MET A 217 -3.65 -2.60 -4.29
C MET A 217 -4.17 -3.68 -5.23
N GLU A 218 -3.34 -4.11 -6.19
CA GLU A 218 -3.71 -5.24 -7.04
C GLU A 218 -3.93 -6.52 -6.22
N ARG A 219 -3.01 -6.84 -5.30
CA ARG A 219 -3.10 -8.05 -4.47
C ARG A 219 -4.34 -8.05 -3.60
N GLU A 220 -4.65 -6.95 -2.94
CA GLU A 220 -5.82 -6.80 -2.08
C GLU A 220 -7.14 -6.91 -2.86
N VAL A 221 -7.21 -6.30 -4.05
CA VAL A 221 -8.41 -6.38 -4.88
C VAL A 221 -8.65 -7.81 -5.36
N LEU A 222 -7.61 -8.50 -5.83
CA LEU A 222 -7.72 -9.90 -6.26
C LEU A 222 -8.07 -10.81 -5.07
N LEU A 223 -7.48 -10.55 -3.91
CA LEU A 223 -7.78 -11.28 -2.68
C LEU A 223 -9.24 -11.11 -2.27
N ARG A 224 -9.82 -9.92 -2.29
CA ARG A 224 -11.20 -9.74 -1.79
C ARG A 224 -12.25 -10.18 -2.80
N THR A 225 -11.92 -10.15 -4.08
CA THR A 225 -12.86 -10.47 -5.15
C THR A 225 -12.98 -11.97 -5.44
N HIS A 226 -12.03 -12.80 -4.99
CA HIS A 226 -12.06 -14.25 -5.25
C HIS A 226 -13.32 -14.98 -4.73
N GLN A 227 -13.97 -14.43 -3.69
CA GLN A 227 -15.22 -14.96 -3.12
C GLN A 227 -16.48 -14.28 -3.66
N MET A 228 -16.33 -13.26 -4.52
CA MET A 228 -17.46 -12.55 -5.13
C MET A 228 -18.02 -13.31 -6.33
N SER A 229 -19.12 -12.81 -6.91
CA SER A 229 -19.74 -13.40 -8.08
C SER A 229 -18.79 -13.45 -9.30
N PRO A 230 -18.97 -14.39 -10.25
CA PRO A 230 -18.18 -14.43 -11.48
C PRO A 230 -18.23 -13.12 -12.29
N ASP A 231 -19.36 -12.40 -12.26
CA ASP A 231 -19.53 -11.12 -12.95
C ASP A 231 -18.69 -10.01 -12.29
N ASP A 232 -18.68 -9.94 -10.95
CA ASP A 232 -17.83 -9.01 -10.19
C ASP A 232 -16.35 -9.30 -10.43
N GLN A 233 -15.95 -10.58 -10.39
CA GLN A 233 -14.59 -10.99 -10.72
C GLN A 233 -14.22 -10.56 -12.14
N THR A 234 -15.09 -10.79 -13.13
CA THR A 234 -14.85 -10.39 -14.53
C THR A 234 -14.68 -8.88 -14.66
N LEU A 235 -15.50 -8.10 -13.96
CA LEU A 235 -15.40 -6.64 -13.94
C LEU A 235 -14.05 -6.17 -13.37
N VAL A 236 -13.65 -6.72 -12.23
CA VAL A 236 -12.35 -6.41 -11.59
C VAL A 236 -11.17 -6.75 -12.50
N HIS A 237 -11.16 -7.93 -13.12
CA HIS A 237 -10.11 -8.30 -14.06
C HIS A 237 -10.06 -7.35 -15.26
N SER A 238 -11.22 -6.89 -15.75
CA SER A 238 -11.29 -5.89 -16.82
C SER A 238 -10.66 -4.55 -16.39
N MET A 239 -10.93 -4.11 -15.16
CA MET A 239 -10.37 -2.87 -14.61
C MET A 239 -8.85 -2.97 -14.44
N ILE A 240 -8.35 -4.07 -13.88
CA ILE A 240 -6.90 -4.33 -13.72
C ILE A 240 -6.23 -4.37 -15.09
N ALA A 241 -6.82 -5.05 -16.08
CA ALA A 241 -6.28 -5.13 -17.43
C ALA A 241 -6.20 -3.76 -18.11
N ALA A 242 -7.20 -2.88 -17.89
CA ALA A 242 -7.17 -1.50 -18.38
C ALA A 242 -6.04 -0.68 -17.75
N LEU A 243 -5.82 -0.83 -16.44
CA LEU A 243 -4.72 -0.16 -15.72
C LEU A 243 -3.33 -0.68 -16.13
N LYS A 244 -3.22 -1.96 -16.48
CA LYS A 244 -1.99 -2.58 -17.01
C LYS A 244 -1.75 -2.35 -18.49
N GLY A 245 -2.71 -1.74 -19.18
CA GLY A 245 -2.63 -1.52 -20.62
C GLY A 245 -2.81 -2.73 -21.51
N SER A 246 -3.36 -3.82 -20.96
CA SER A 246 -3.72 -5.01 -21.71
C SER A 246 -5.05 -4.86 -22.47
N LEU A 247 -5.80 -3.76 -22.23
CA LEU A 247 -6.99 -3.39 -22.98
C LEU A 247 -6.77 -2.05 -23.70
N PRO A 248 -7.26 -1.90 -24.95
CA PRO A 248 -7.24 -0.61 -25.63
C PRO A 248 -8.07 0.40 -24.82
N VAL A 249 -7.56 1.62 -24.67
CA VAL A 249 -8.37 2.73 -24.18
C VAL A 249 -9.45 2.95 -25.24
N ALA A 250 -10.72 2.75 -24.86
CA ALA A 250 -11.83 3.10 -25.75
C ALA A 250 -11.73 4.60 -26.06
N ALA A 251 -11.55 4.92 -27.34
CA ALA A 251 -11.46 6.29 -27.86
C ALA A 251 -12.78 7.03 -27.72
#